data_AF-A0A7C0YH12-F1
#
_entry.id   AF-A0A7C0YH12-F1
#
_cell.length_a   1.000
_cell.length_b   1.000
_cell.length_c   1.000
_cell.angle_alpha   90.00
_cell.angle_beta   90.00
_cell.angle_gamma   90.00
#
_symmetry.space_group_name_H-M   'P 1'
#
loop_
_entity.id
_entity.type
_entity.pdbx_description
1 polymer ?
#
loop_
_entity_poly.entity_id
_entity_poly.type
_entity_poly.pdbx_seq_one_letter_code
_entity_poly.pdbx_strand_id
1 'polypeptide(L)'
;MTYGEAIKEGFSALNRNWQLVLVQLVVSIIGCMGFIFIVALPIVIALLIIGFNPLTIVSLSHSPLAILSQNLGLLILVGGLFILYILCISTLGLYLYGASAGMISRGIMDDSERFSMNAFFAEGKRLFLPVIGYTALTGLIAIGMLLLFAISAFGAFTLISYAKSLSLTLSIFIGVFFSITG
;
A
#
# COMPACT_ATOMS: atom_id res chain seq x y z
N MET A 1 3.94 25.74 22.39
CA MET A 1 3.61 25.46 20.99
C MET A 1 2.34 24.68 20.93
N THR A 2 1.33 25.25 20.29
CA THR A 2 0.06 24.58 20.02
C THR A 2 0.23 23.69 18.78
N TYR A 3 -0.47 22.55 18.67
CA TYR A 3 -0.34 21.65 17.51
C TYR A 3 -0.54 22.37 16.16
N GLY A 4 -1.41 23.38 16.11
CA GLY A 4 -1.61 24.20 14.91
C GLY A 4 -0.42 25.06 14.50
N GLU A 5 0.39 25.52 15.45
CA GLU A 5 1.61 26.30 15.18
C GLU A 5 2.69 25.42 14.57
N ALA A 6 2.87 24.20 15.10
CA ALA A 6 3.82 23.23 14.58
C ALA A 6 3.49 22.80 13.13
N ILE A 7 2.19 22.61 12.82
CA ILE A 7 1.75 22.31 11.45
C ILE A 7 2.05 23.48 10.52
N LYS A 8 1.78 24.71 10.95
CA LYS A 8 2.01 25.91 10.15
C LYS A 8 3.51 26.14 9.87
N GLU A 9 4.36 25.90 10.86
CA GLU A 9 5.82 25.90 10.68
C GLU A 9 6.29 24.80 9.72
N GLY A 10 5.72 23.60 9.81
CA GLY A 10 6.02 22.52 8.87
C GLY A 10 5.70 22.88 7.40
N PHE A 11 4.54 23.50 7.16
CA PHE A 11 4.18 24.00 5.83
C PHE A 11 5.08 25.15 5.37
N SER A 12 5.46 26.06 6.27
CA SER A 12 6.40 27.14 5.97
C SER A 12 7.79 26.60 5.59
N ALA A 13 8.30 25.62 6.34
CA ALA A 13 9.55 24.93 6.06
C ALA A 13 9.51 24.15 4.74
N LEU A 14 8.38 23.54 4.40
CA LEU A 14 8.17 22.88 3.11
C LEU A 14 8.15 23.89 1.95
N ASN A 15 7.46 25.01 2.10
CA ASN A 15 7.39 26.06 1.08
C ASN A 15 8.77 26.69 0.84
N ARG A 16 9.56 26.89 1.90
CA ARG A 16 10.97 27.33 1.79
C ARG A 16 11.83 26.33 1.03
N ASN A 17 11.54 25.03 1.22
CA ASN A 17 12.27 23.92 0.61
C ASN A 17 11.45 23.20 -0.47
N TRP A 18 10.84 23.97 -1.39
CA TRP A 18 10.00 23.46 -2.48
C TRP A 18 10.68 22.37 -3.36
N GLN A 19 12.01 22.34 -3.36
CA GLN A 19 12.82 21.30 -4.00
C GLN A 19 12.51 19.89 -3.47
N LEU A 20 12.07 19.76 -2.21
CA LEU A 20 11.58 18.48 -1.65
C LEU A 20 10.35 17.97 -2.40
N VAL A 21 9.42 18.87 -2.72
CA VAL A 21 8.20 18.54 -3.46
C VAL A 21 8.54 18.09 -4.88
N LEU A 22 9.50 18.75 -5.53
CA LEU A 22 10.01 18.31 -6.84
C LEU A 22 10.61 16.91 -6.79
N VAL A 23 11.44 16.60 -5.79
CA VAL A 23 12.04 15.26 -5.66
C VAL A 23 10.96 14.19 -5.49
N GLN A 24 9.95 14.45 -4.67
CA GLN A 24 8.82 13.53 -4.49
C GLN A 24 8.02 13.35 -5.80
N LEU A 25 7.79 14.43 -6.55
CA LEU A 25 7.08 14.39 -7.82
C LEU A 25 7.86 13.58 -8.88
N VAL A 26 9.15 13.82 -9.01
CA VAL A 26 10.03 13.08 -9.94
C VAL A 26 10.01 11.59 -9.62
N VAL A 27 10.11 11.23 -8.34
CA VAL A 27 10.08 9.82 -7.95
C VAL A 27 8.71 9.19 -8.17
N SER A 28 7.62 9.92 -7.96
CA SER A 28 6.27 9.44 -8.30
C SER A 28 6.14 9.12 -9.80
N ILE A 29 6.66 10.00 -10.66
CA ILE A 29 6.72 9.76 -12.11
C ILE A 29 7.56 8.52 -12.44
N ILE A 30 8.73 8.39 -11.83
CA ILE A 30 9.59 7.20 -11.99
C ILE A 30 8.85 5.94 -11.54
N GLY A 31 8.06 6.01 -10.46
CA GLY A 31 7.21 4.92 -10.00
C GLY A 31 6.18 4.51 -11.03
N CYS A 32 5.44 5.48 -11.58
CA CYS A 32 4.46 5.23 -12.64
C CYS A 32 5.10 4.62 -13.90
N MET A 33 6.24 5.16 -14.33
CA MET A 33 6.99 4.58 -15.46
C MET A 33 7.49 3.17 -15.13
N GLY A 34 8.01 2.96 -13.92
CA GLY A 34 8.46 1.67 -13.43
C GLY A 34 7.38 0.61 -13.48
N PHE A 35 6.13 0.96 -13.15
CA PHE A 35 5.00 0.04 -13.28
C PHE A 35 4.79 -0.40 -14.73
N ILE A 36 4.86 0.53 -15.68
CA ILE A 36 4.68 0.22 -17.10
C ILE A 36 5.76 -0.74 -17.58
N PHE A 37 7.03 -0.47 -17.24
CA PHE A 37 8.15 -1.27 -17.74
C PHE A 37 8.34 -2.61 -17.02
N ILE A 38 8.13 -2.66 -15.70
CA ILE A 38 8.38 -3.87 -14.88
C ILE A 38 7.17 -4.80 -14.89
N VAL A 39 5.96 -4.25 -14.95
CA VAL A 39 4.72 -5.03 -14.79
C VAL A 39 3.94 -5.07 -16.10
N ALA A 40 3.47 -3.92 -16.61
CA ALA A 40 2.52 -3.89 -17.70
C ALA A 40 3.08 -4.46 -19.02
N LEU A 41 4.30 -4.06 -19.39
CA LEU A 41 4.92 -4.47 -20.64
C LEU A 41 5.25 -5.97 -20.67
N PRO A 42 5.87 -6.57 -19.63
CA PRO A 42 6.06 -8.02 -19.57
C PRO A 42 4.74 -8.81 -19.61
N ILE A 43 3.68 -8.31 -18.97
CA ILE A 43 2.34 -8.93 -19.04
C ILE A 43 1.84 -8.92 -20.49
N VAL A 44 1.88 -7.78 -21.16
CA VAL A 44 1.40 -7.65 -22.55
C VAL A 44 2.18 -8.60 -23.47
N ILE A 45 3.51 -8.63 -23.37
CA ILE A 45 4.35 -9.54 -24.16
C ILE A 45 3.97 -11.00 -23.89
N ALA A 46 3.82 -11.38 -22.62
CA ALA A 46 3.49 -12.74 -22.26
C ALA A 46 2.11 -13.17 -22.77
N LEU A 47 1.12 -12.28 -22.75
CA LEU A 47 -0.21 -12.52 -23.33
C LEU A 47 -0.15 -12.68 -24.85
N LEU A 48 0.66 -11.88 -25.55
CA LEU A 48 0.85 -12.00 -26.99
C LEU A 48 1.51 -13.33 -27.37
N ILE A 49 2.52 -13.78 -26.64
CA ILE A 49 3.20 -15.06 -26.88
C ILE A 49 2.24 -16.24 -26.69
N ILE A 50 1.35 -16.17 -25.70
CA ILE A 50 0.35 -17.22 -25.42
C ILE A 50 -0.79 -17.19 -26.46
N GLY A 51 -0.84 -16.19 -27.33
CA GLY A 51 -1.91 -16.03 -28.32
C GLY A 51 -3.25 -15.65 -27.69
N PHE A 52 -3.22 -15.04 -26.50
CA PHE A 52 -4.42 -14.69 -25.73
C PHE A 52 -5.15 -13.52 -26.41
N ASN A 53 -6.38 -13.76 -26.88
CA ASN A 53 -7.16 -12.73 -27.57
C ASN A 53 -7.93 -11.86 -26.53
N PRO A 54 -7.87 -10.51 -26.58
CA PRO A 54 -8.62 -9.64 -25.66
C PRO A 54 -10.13 -9.88 -25.70
N LEU A 55 -10.68 -10.34 -26.83
CA LEU A 55 -12.10 -10.62 -27.01
C LEU A 55 -12.59 -11.83 -26.18
N THR A 56 -11.68 -12.75 -25.81
CA THR A 56 -12.00 -13.92 -24.99
C THR A 56 -12.27 -13.57 -23.52
N ILE A 57 -11.93 -12.36 -23.06
CA ILE A 57 -12.16 -11.89 -21.68
C ILE A 57 -13.66 -11.84 -21.34
N VAL A 58 -14.53 -11.64 -22.34
CA VAL A 58 -15.99 -11.62 -22.15
C VAL A 58 -16.56 -13.03 -21.97
N SER A 59 -15.97 -14.04 -22.61
CA SER A 59 -16.30 -15.46 -22.42
C SER A 59 -15.67 -16.09 -21.17
N LEU A 60 -14.78 -15.37 -20.49
CA LEU A 60 -13.96 -15.83 -19.37
C LEU A 60 -14.72 -15.97 -18.04
N SER A 61 -15.98 -15.51 -17.98
CA SER A 61 -16.80 -15.49 -16.75
C SER A 61 -17.28 -16.87 -16.30
N HIS A 62 -17.19 -17.90 -17.14
CA HIS A 62 -17.83 -19.20 -16.88
C HIS A 62 -16.92 -20.25 -16.20
N SER A 63 -15.59 -20.09 -16.17
CA SER A 63 -14.69 -21.09 -15.54
C SER A 63 -13.27 -20.55 -15.21
N PRO A 64 -13.14 -19.65 -14.22
CA PRO A 64 -11.86 -19.03 -13.84
C PRO A 64 -10.79 -20.02 -13.35
N LEU A 65 -11.20 -21.15 -12.76
CA LEU A 65 -10.30 -22.21 -12.27
C LEU A 65 -9.58 -22.98 -13.39
N ALA A 66 -10.19 -23.10 -14.58
CA ALA A 66 -9.60 -23.82 -15.70
C ALA A 66 -8.42 -23.05 -16.34
N ILE A 67 -8.48 -21.72 -16.29
CA ILE A 67 -7.41 -20.84 -16.80
C ILE A 67 -6.26 -20.78 -15.80
N LEU A 68 -6.59 -20.77 -14.50
CA LEU A 68 -5.60 -20.79 -13.43
C LEU A 68 -4.71 -22.03 -13.55
N SER A 69 -5.29 -23.21 -13.75
CA SER A 69 -4.52 -24.46 -13.89
C SER A 69 -3.74 -24.56 -15.20
N GLN A 70 -4.26 -23.99 -16.31
CA GLN A 70 -3.57 -24.00 -17.60
C GLN A 70 -2.43 -22.98 -17.71
N ASN A 71 -2.46 -21.88 -16.95
CA ASN A 71 -1.51 -20.77 -17.07
C ASN A 71 -0.84 -20.39 -15.74
N LEU A 72 -0.62 -21.38 -14.86
CA LEU A 72 0.07 -21.20 -13.57
C LEU A 72 1.42 -20.47 -13.70
N GLY A 73 2.19 -20.78 -14.74
CA GLY A 73 3.48 -20.13 -14.99
C GLY A 73 3.36 -18.63 -15.26
N LEU A 74 2.36 -18.21 -16.05
CA LEU A 74 2.07 -16.80 -16.29
C LEU A 74 1.65 -16.11 -15.00
N LEU A 75 0.78 -16.74 -14.21
CA LEU A 75 0.33 -16.20 -12.94
C LEU A 75 1.50 -15.97 -11.97
N ILE A 76 2.40 -16.94 -11.83
CA ILE A 76 3.58 -16.84 -10.97
C ILE A 76 4.51 -15.73 -11.46
N LEU A 77 4.75 -15.65 -12.77
CA LEU A 77 5.61 -14.62 -13.37
C LEU A 77 5.03 -13.22 -13.14
N VAL A 78 3.75 -13.02 -13.42
CA VAL A 78 3.06 -11.75 -13.25
C VAL A 78 2.99 -11.36 -11.77
N GLY A 79 2.60 -12.30 -10.90
CA GLY A 79 2.59 -12.08 -9.46
C GLY A 79 3.98 -11.74 -8.92
N GLY A 80 5.02 -12.44 -9.37
CA GLY A 80 6.40 -12.18 -8.99
C GLY A 80 6.90 -10.80 -9.41
N LEU A 81 6.67 -10.40 -10.67
CA LEU A 81 7.01 -9.06 -11.16
C LEU A 81 6.26 -7.97 -10.42
N PHE A 82 4.99 -8.20 -10.10
CA PHE A 82 4.19 -7.26 -9.34
C PHE A 82 4.69 -7.11 -7.89
N ILE A 83 5.03 -8.21 -7.22
CA ILE A 83 5.65 -8.18 -5.88
C ILE A 83 6.99 -7.44 -5.93
N LEU A 84 7.84 -7.74 -6.92
CA LEU A 84 9.12 -7.06 -7.11
C LEU A 84 8.94 -5.54 -7.27
N TYR A 85 7.97 -5.13 -8.11
CA TYR A 85 7.63 -3.73 -8.30
C TYR A 85 7.17 -3.08 -7.00
N ILE A 86 6.27 -3.71 -6.25
CA ILE A 86 5.79 -3.22 -4.95
C ILE A 86 6.95 -3.06 -3.98
N LEU A 87 7.86 -4.03 -3.88
CA LEU A 87 9.03 -3.96 -3.01
C LEU A 87 9.93 -2.78 -3.39
N CYS A 88 10.20 -2.61 -4.69
CA CYS A 88 11.03 -1.53 -5.19
C CYS A 88 10.43 -0.15 -4.87
N ILE A 89 9.16 0.07 -5.23
CA ILE A 89 8.51 1.37 -5.02
C ILE A 89 8.26 1.67 -3.55
N SER A 90 7.95 0.65 -2.73
CA SER A 90 7.77 0.82 -1.29
C SER A 90 9.09 1.18 -0.61
N THR A 91 10.19 0.53 -0.99
CA THR A 91 11.53 0.84 -0.46
C THR A 91 11.93 2.28 -0.79
N LEU A 92 11.70 2.69 -2.04
CA LEU A 92 11.96 4.04 -2.50
C LEU A 92 11.07 5.07 -1.78
N GLY A 93 9.79 4.76 -1.60
CA GLY A 93 8.83 5.60 -0.88
C GLY A 93 9.19 5.79 0.60
N LEU A 94 9.58 4.71 1.29
CA LEU A 94 10.03 4.77 2.69
C LEU A 94 11.32 5.58 2.82
N TYR A 95 12.26 5.41 1.88
CA TYR A 95 13.47 6.20 1.84
C TYR A 95 13.17 7.69 1.69
N LEU A 96 12.32 8.06 0.72
CA LEU A 96 11.90 9.45 0.51
C LEU A 96 11.17 10.03 1.72
N TYR A 97 10.31 9.24 2.35
CA TYR A 97 9.58 9.67 3.53
C TYR A 97 10.54 10.02 4.67
N GLY A 98 11.50 9.12 4.96
CA GLY A 98 12.53 9.38 5.96
C GLY A 98 13.40 10.59 5.63
N ALA A 99 13.87 10.69 4.38
CA ALA A 99 14.69 11.81 3.92
C ALA A 99 13.94 13.16 4.01
N SER A 100 12.66 13.19 3.62
CA SER A 100 11.83 14.39 3.67
C SER A 100 11.54 14.81 5.12
N ALA A 101 11.19 13.85 5.99
CA ALA A 101 10.95 14.12 7.41
C ALA A 101 12.20 14.66 8.11
N GLY A 102 13.38 14.10 7.82
CA GLY A 102 14.66 14.58 8.34
C GLY A 102 14.99 16.01 7.89
N MET A 103 14.77 16.30 6.60
CA MET A 103 15.00 17.65 6.06
C MET A 103 14.05 18.70 6.65
N ILE A 104 12.78 18.35 6.84
CA ILE A 104 11.80 19.24 7.49
C ILE A 104 12.20 19.47 8.95
N SER A 105 12.58 18.42 9.69
CA SER A 105 13.04 18.54 11.07
C SER A 105 14.24 19.49 11.21
N ARG A 106 15.22 19.41 10.28
CA ARG A 106 16.35 20.34 10.26
C ARG A 106 15.93 21.77 9.95
N GLY A 107 15.04 21.95 8.97
CA GLY A 107 14.54 23.26 8.59
C GLY A 107 13.73 23.97 9.68
N ILE A 108 13.14 23.22 10.63
CA ILE A 108 12.47 23.76 11.82
C ILE A 108 13.47 24.07 12.94
N MET A 109 14.52 23.26 13.11
CA MET A 109 15.55 23.48 14.15
C MET A 109 16.50 24.63 13.81
N ASP A 110 16.81 24.82 12.53
CA ASP A 110 17.68 25.88 12.05
C ASP A 110 17.11 26.50 10.76
N ASP A 111 16.63 27.74 10.87
CA ASP A 111 16.03 28.48 9.75
C ASP A 111 17.04 28.82 8.64
N SER A 112 18.34 28.76 8.95
CA SER A 112 19.42 29.04 7.99
C SER A 112 19.73 27.84 7.08
N GLU A 113 19.40 26.62 7.51
CA GLU A 113 19.62 25.43 6.68
C GLU A 113 18.60 25.36 5.55
N ARG A 114 19.12 25.41 4.32
CA ARG A 114 18.37 25.24 3.07
C ARG A 114 18.50 23.81 2.56
N PHE A 115 17.56 23.41 1.71
CA PHE A 115 17.62 22.13 1.03
C PHE A 115 18.96 21.92 0.31
N SER A 116 19.54 20.75 0.54
CA SER A 116 20.77 20.28 -0.08
C SER A 116 20.57 18.82 -0.42
N MET A 117 20.94 18.42 -1.64
CA MET A 117 20.83 17.03 -2.09
C MET A 117 21.67 16.10 -1.21
N ASN A 118 22.85 16.56 -0.77
CA ASN A 118 23.73 15.80 0.12
C ASN A 118 23.10 15.60 1.50
N ALA A 119 22.48 16.66 2.05
CA ALA A 119 21.77 16.58 3.32
C ALA A 119 20.56 15.64 3.22
N PHE A 120 19.82 15.69 2.11
CA PHE A 120 18.69 14.82 1.84
C PHE A 120 19.08 13.33 1.84
N PHE A 121 20.13 12.96 1.10
CA PHE A 121 20.58 11.56 1.07
C PHE A 121 21.17 11.11 2.41
N ALA A 122 21.84 12.01 3.14
CA ALA A 122 22.36 11.73 4.47
C ALA A 122 21.24 11.45 5.48
N GLU A 123 20.20 12.29 5.51
CA GLU A 123 19.03 12.07 6.35
C GLU A 123 18.24 10.83 5.93
N GLY A 124 18.07 10.62 4.63
CA GLY A 124 17.45 9.41 4.10
C GLY A 124 18.15 8.15 4.59
N LYS A 125 19.49 8.08 4.49
CA LYS A 125 20.27 6.93 4.97
C LYS A 125 20.18 6.75 6.48
N ARG A 126 20.20 7.85 7.24
CA ARG A 126 20.11 7.83 8.72
C ARG A 126 18.75 7.33 9.19
N LEU A 127 17.67 7.78 8.56
CA LEU A 127 16.29 7.50 8.97
C LEU A 127 15.69 6.27 8.28
N PHE A 128 16.33 5.73 7.24
CA PHE A 128 15.81 4.57 6.50
C PHE A 128 15.50 3.36 7.39
N LEU A 129 16.48 2.92 8.19
CA LEU A 129 16.30 1.76 9.08
C LEU A 129 15.26 2.04 10.20
N PRO A 130 15.31 3.18 10.92
CA PRO A 130 14.27 3.53 11.88
C PRO A 130 12.86 3.57 11.27
N VAL A 131 12.70 4.18 10.09
CA VAL A 131 11.41 4.28 9.40
C VAL A 131 10.92 2.91 8.97
N ILE A 132 11.78 2.05 8.40
CA ILE A 132 11.40 0.67 8.08
C ILE A 132 10.94 -0.08 9.31
N GLY A 133 11.68 -0.01 10.42
CA GLY A 133 11.32 -0.69 11.66
C GLY A 133 9.97 -0.22 12.19
N TYR A 134 9.75 1.10 12.20
CA TYR A 134 8.48 1.69 12.61
C TYR A 134 7.32 1.27 11.70
N THR A 135 7.49 1.37 10.38
CA THR A 135 6.46 0.99 9.40
C THR A 135 6.16 -0.52 9.45
N ALA A 136 7.18 -1.36 9.65
CA ALA A 136 7.00 -2.80 9.80
C ALA A 136 6.22 -3.13 11.08
N LEU A 137 6.56 -2.50 12.21
CA LEU A 137 5.86 -2.72 13.48
C LEU A 137 4.41 -2.27 13.42
N THR A 138 4.16 -1.05 12.94
CA THR A 138 2.81 -0.51 12.75
C THR A 138 2.00 -1.35 11.75
N GLY A 139 2.63 -1.80 10.67
CA GLY A 139 2.03 -2.74 9.72
C GLY A 139 1.65 -4.07 10.36
N LEU A 140 2.52 -4.65 11.21
CA LEU A 140 2.22 -5.89 11.93
C LEU A 140 1.04 -5.72 12.89
N ILE A 141 0.97 -4.60 13.60
CA ILE A 141 -0.17 -4.26 14.47
C ILE A 141 -1.46 -4.14 13.64
N ALA A 142 -1.41 -3.45 12.50
CA ALA A 142 -2.55 -3.32 11.60
C ALA A 142 -3.04 -4.67 11.06
N ILE A 143 -2.12 -5.55 10.66
CA ILE A 143 -2.45 -6.93 10.26
C ILE A 143 -3.10 -7.68 11.43
N GLY A 144 -2.56 -7.55 12.64
CA GLY A 144 -3.16 -8.14 13.85
C GLY A 144 -4.59 -7.67 14.09
N MET A 145 -4.86 -6.36 13.96
CA MET A 145 -6.21 -5.81 14.10
C MET A 145 -7.15 -6.33 13.01
N LEU A 146 -6.70 -6.41 11.76
CA LEU A 146 -7.48 -6.98 10.66
C LEU A 146 -7.82 -8.46 10.90
N LEU A 147 -6.88 -9.24 11.43
CA LEU A 147 -7.11 -10.64 11.78
C LEU A 147 -8.16 -10.78 12.89
N LEU A 148 -8.08 -9.96 13.94
CA LEU A 148 -9.08 -9.96 15.02
C LEU A 148 -10.47 -9.59 14.49
N PHE A 149 -10.55 -8.62 13.58
CA PHE A 149 -11.79 -8.25 12.93
C PHE A 149 -12.33 -9.38 12.05
N ALA A 150 -11.48 -10.03 11.25
CA ALA A 150 -11.86 -11.17 10.42
C ALA A 150 -12.37 -12.37 11.23
N ILE A 151 -11.70 -12.70 12.34
CA ILE A 151 -12.13 -13.75 13.28
C ILE A 151 -13.50 -13.40 13.88
N SER A 152 -13.68 -12.14 14.31
CA SER A 152 -14.95 -11.69 14.89
C SER A 152 -16.10 -11.76 13.86
N ALA A 153 -15.85 -11.32 12.63
CA ALA A 153 -16.82 -11.41 11.54
C ALA A 153 -17.16 -12.87 11.19
N PHE A 154 -16.17 -13.76 11.17
CA PHE A 154 -16.39 -15.20 10.95
C PHE A 154 -17.17 -15.85 12.10
N GLY A 155 -16.88 -15.48 13.35
CA GLY A 155 -17.63 -15.89 14.53
C GLY A 155 -19.09 -15.44 14.47
N ALA A 156 -19.35 -14.19 14.10
CA ALA A 156 -20.71 -13.69 13.92
C ALA A 156 -21.45 -14.46 12.80
N PHE A 157 -20.80 -14.69 11.66
CA PHE A 157 -21.37 -15.45 10.54
C PHE A 157 -21.76 -16.87 10.94
N THR A 158 -20.89 -17.58 11.67
CA THR A 158 -21.18 -18.95 12.13
C THR A 158 -22.31 -18.99 13.16
N LEU A 159 -22.37 -18.03 14.09
CA LEU A 159 -23.47 -17.88 15.05
C LEU A 159 -24.81 -17.60 14.36
N ILE A 160 -24.86 -16.68 13.40
CA ILE A 160 -26.07 -16.37 12.63
C ILE A 160 -26.55 -17.61 11.87
N SER A 161 -25.62 -18.36 11.28
CA SER A 161 -25.90 -19.59 10.53
C SER A 161 -26.46 -20.68 11.46
N TYR A 162 -25.89 -20.86 12.64
CA TYR A 162 -26.39 -21.79 13.65
C TYR A 162 -27.77 -21.36 14.18
N ALA A 163 -27.96 -20.08 14.50
CA ALA A 163 -29.24 -19.55 14.94
C ALA A 163 -30.35 -19.76 13.89
N LYS A 164 -30.02 -19.63 12.60
CA LYS A 164 -30.94 -19.89 11.49
C LYS A 164 -31.42 -21.35 11.46
N SER A 165 -30.57 -22.28 11.88
CA SER A 165 -30.95 -23.70 12.00
C SER A 165 -31.94 -23.97 13.14
N LEU A 166 -31.99 -23.08 14.15
CA LEU A 166 -32.92 -23.17 15.27
C LEU A 166 -34.23 -22.40 15.00
N SER A 167 -34.13 -21.13 14.61
CA SER A 167 -35.30 -20.32 14.21
C SER A 167 -34.89 -19.09 13.38
N LEU A 168 -35.76 -18.71 12.44
CA LEU A 168 -35.55 -17.54 11.57
C LEU A 168 -35.48 -16.23 12.38
N THR A 169 -36.36 -16.06 13.37
CA THR A 169 -36.44 -14.84 14.20
C THR A 169 -35.18 -14.62 15.02
N LEU A 170 -34.61 -15.67 15.61
CA LEU A 170 -33.36 -15.59 16.37
C LEU A 170 -32.18 -15.20 15.47
N SER A 171 -32.12 -15.75 14.25
CA SER A 171 -31.09 -15.39 13.26
C SER A 171 -31.14 -13.92 12.86
N ILE A 172 -32.34 -13.38 12.61
CA ILE A 172 -32.54 -11.96 12.28
C ILE A 172 -32.14 -11.07 13.46
N PHE A 173 -32.53 -11.42 14.68
CA PHE A 173 -32.14 -10.66 15.88
C PHE A 173 -30.62 -10.59 16.05
N ILE A 174 -29.94 -11.74 15.98
CA ILE A 174 -28.47 -11.83 16.13
C ILE A 174 -27.77 -11.09 14.98
N GLY A 175 -28.28 -11.21 13.75
CA GLY A 175 -27.73 -10.50 12.58
C GLY A 175 -27.82 -8.98 12.71
N VAL A 176 -28.97 -8.46 13.15
CA VAL A 176 -29.15 -7.02 13.40
C VAL A 176 -28.29 -6.55 14.56
N PHE A 177 -28.19 -7.32 15.64
CA PHE A 177 -27.35 -7.00 16.79
C PHE A 177 -25.88 -6.82 16.39
N PHE A 178 -25.29 -7.79 15.67
CA PHE A 178 -23.91 -7.70 15.19
C PHE A 178 -23.70 -6.61 14.15
N SER A 179 -24.71 -6.28 13.33
CA SER A 179 -24.63 -5.18 12.36
C SER A 179 -24.64 -3.79 12.99
N ILE A 180 -25.14 -3.64 14.22
CA ILE A 180 -25.20 -2.36 14.94
C ILE A 180 -23.99 -2.20 15.89
N THR A 181 -23.38 -3.31 16.33
CA THR A 181 -22.24 -3.29 17.26
C THR A 181 -20.86 -3.46 16.62
N GLY A 182 -20.79 -3.96 15.39
CA GLY A 182 -19.55 -4.02 14.59
C GLY A 182 -19.30 -2.76 13.79
#